data_AF-A0A7Y0KBW4-F1
#
_entry.id   AF-A0A7Y0KBW4-F1
#
_cell.length_a   1.000
_cell.length_b   1.000
_cell.length_c   1.000
_cell.angle_alpha   90.00
_cell.angle_beta   90.00
_cell.angle_gamma   90.00
#
_symmetry.space_group_name_H-M   'P 1'
#
loop_
_entity.id
_entity.type
_entity.pdbx_description
1 polymer ?
#
loop_
_entity_poly.entity_id
_entity_poly.type
_entity_poly.pdbx_seq_one_letter_code
_entity_poly.pdbx_strand_id
1 'polypeptide(L)' 'MPKRKFKYLYYRISTKNESVASINQERLLLAKKIGTTSVVVTTKNAKTDTIVVRVTK' A
#
# COMPACT_ATOMS: atom_id res chain seq x y z
N MET A 1 -31.78 -1.40 11.21
CA MET A 1 -30.69 -0.61 10.57
C MET A 1 -29.39 -1.39 10.68
N PRO A 2 -28.67 -1.72 9.59
CA PRO A 2 -27.45 -2.50 9.73
C PRO A 2 -26.38 -1.65 10.42
N LYS A 3 -25.78 -2.23 11.45
CA LYS A 3 -24.76 -1.61 12.31
C LYS A 3 -23.64 -1.07 11.42
N ARG A 4 -23.49 0.26 11.34
CA ARG A 4 -22.28 0.90 10.79
C ARG A 4 -21.12 0.43 11.65
N LYS A 5 -20.45 -0.63 11.21
CA LYS A 5 -19.12 -0.97 11.70
C LYS A 5 -18.21 0.16 11.25
N PHE A 6 -18.01 1.17 12.10
CA PHE A 6 -16.88 2.09 11.98
C PHE A 6 -15.60 1.32 12.33
N LYS A 7 -15.30 0.28 11.54
CA LYS A 7 -14.15 -0.61 11.72
C LYS A 7 -12.98 0.07 11.03
N TYR A 8 -12.42 1.01 11.77
CA TYR A 8 -11.13 1.65 11.61
C TYR A 8 -10.93 2.70 10.52
N LEU A 9 -10.30 3.76 11.01
CA LEU A 9 -9.94 4.98 10.33
C LEU A 9 -8.66 4.77 9.48
N TYR A 10 -8.59 3.77 8.60
CA TYR A 10 -7.31 3.40 7.96
C TYR A 10 -7.03 4.15 6.65
N TYR A 11 -5.78 4.57 6.47
CA TYR A 11 -5.22 4.92 5.16
C TYR A 11 -5.21 3.68 4.26
N ARG A 12 -5.41 3.86 2.96
CA ARG A 12 -5.30 2.78 1.97
C ARG A 12 -3.89 2.79 1.40
N ILE A 13 -3.21 1.65 1.43
CA ILE A 13 -1.93 1.47 0.76
C ILE A 13 -2.05 0.30 -0.20
N SER A 14 -1.54 0.48 -1.42
CA SER A 14 -1.50 -0.56 -2.44
C SER A 14 -0.24 -0.44 -3.30
N THR A 15 0.30 -1.57 -3.74
CA THR A 15 1.39 -1.64 -4.72
C THR A 15 0.82 -1.83 -6.12
N LYS A 16 1.34 -1.12 -7.13
CA LYS A 16 0.92 -1.30 -8.53
C LYS A 16 1.36 -2.64 -9.14
N ASN A 17 2.42 -3.24 -8.61
CA ASN A 17 2.89 -4.56 -9.02
C ASN A 17 3.37 -5.38 -7.82
N GLU A 18 2.52 -6.30 -7.37
CA GLU A 18 2.75 -7.19 -6.21
C GLU A 18 3.81 -8.28 -6.43
N SER A 19 4.22 -8.51 -7.69
CA SER A 19 5.31 -9.43 -8.01
C SER A 19 6.70 -8.83 -7.75
N VAL A 20 6.80 -7.50 -7.71
CA VAL A 20 8.04 -6.76 -7.42
C VAL A 20 8.16 -6.46 -5.93
N ALA A 21 7.10 -5.92 -5.31
CA ALA A 21 7.01 -5.70 -3.86
C ALA A 21 5.55 -5.74 -3.41
N SER A 22 5.29 -6.11 -2.16
CA SER A 22 3.94 -6.14 -1.57
C SER A 22 3.94 -5.56 -0.16
N ILE A 23 2.76 -5.16 0.32
CA ILE A 23 2.57 -4.69 1.71
C ILE A 23 1.95 -5.83 2.50
N ASN A 24 2.55 -6.22 3.63
CA ASN A 24 1.99 -7.27 4.49
C ASN A 24 0.89 -6.71 5.42
N GLN A 25 0.30 -7.58 6.24
CA GLN A 25 -0.78 -7.21 7.17
C GLN A 25 -0.32 -6.23 8.27
N GLU A 26 0.99 -6.22 8.58
CA GLU A 26 1.63 -5.30 9.53
C GLU A 26 2.01 -3.96 8.88
N ARG A 27 1.71 -3.78 7.59
CA ARG A 27 2.00 -2.59 6.79
C ARG A 27 3.48 -2.35 6.51
N LEU A 28 4.27 -3.42 6.52
CA LEU A 28 5.65 -3.41 6.05
C LEU A 28 5.71 -3.68 4.56
N LEU A 29 6.58 -2.94 3.86
CA LEU A 29 6.88 -3.16 2.45
C LEU A 29 7.89 -4.31 2.34
N LEU A 30 7.51 -5.38 1.65
CA LEU A 30 8.35 -6.54 1.39
C LEU A 30 8.80 -6.54 -0.07
N ALA A 31 10.11 -6.51 -0.29
CA ALA A 31 10.70 -6.69 -1.61
C ALA A 31 10.66 -8.18 -2.01
N LYS A 32 10.31 -8.47 -3.27
CA LYS A 32 10.20 -9.86 -3.78
C LYS A 32 11.12 -10.13 -4.97
N LYS A 33 11.21 -9.18 -5.90
CA LYS A 33 11.92 -9.36 -7.16
C LYS A 33 12.56 -8.05 -7.60
N ILE A 34 13.78 -8.13 -8.15
CA ILE A 34 14.45 -7.00 -8.81
C ILE A 34 13.51 -6.40 -9.86
N GLY A 35 13.34 -5.08 -9.82
CA GLY A 35 12.42 -4.36 -10.68
C GLY A 35 11.93 -3.07 -10.03
N THR A 36 11.01 -2.38 -10.71
CA THR A 36 10.42 -1.13 -10.24
C THR A 36 8.92 -1.29 -10.08
N THR A 37 8.37 -0.76 -9.01
CA THR A 37 6.93 -0.68 -8.75
C THR A 37 6.60 0.66 -8.09
N SER A 38 5.32 0.94 -7.91
CA SER A 38 4.88 2.12 -7.18
C SER A 38 3.97 1.72 -6.04
N VAL A 39 4.14 2.37 -4.89
CA VAL A 39 3.22 2.30 -3.75
C VAL A 39 2.37 3.55 -3.77
N VAL A 40 1.05 3.38 -3.75
CA VAL A 40 0.10 4.49 -3.64
C VAL A 40 -0.40 4.51 -2.21
N VAL A 41 -0.25 5.66 -1.56
CA VAL A 41 -0.76 5.93 -0.21
C VAL A 41 -1.96 6.87 -0.35
N THR A 42 -3.08 6.53 0.26
CA THR A 42 -4.26 7.39 0.34
C THR A 42 -4.62 7.63 1.79
N THR A 43 -4.57 8.88 2.23
CA THR A 43 -4.96 9.27 3.57
C THR A 43 -6.47 9.32 3.73
N LYS A 44 -6.90 9.41 5.00
CA LYS A 44 -8.31 9.53 5.40
C LYS A 44 -9.06 10.70 4.77
N ASN A 45 -8.36 11.81 4.52
CA ASN A 45 -8.89 13.00 3.85
C ASN A 45 -8.68 12.97 2.33
N ALA A 46 -8.57 11.78 1.74
CA ALA A 46 -8.44 11.54 0.30
C ALA A 46 -7.21 12.18 -0.37
N LYS A 47 -6.20 12.59 0.40
CA LYS A 47 -4.92 12.98 -0.18
C LYS A 47 -4.18 11.73 -0.62
N THR A 48 -3.54 11.82 -1.78
CA THR A 48 -2.80 10.70 -2.35
C THR A 48 -1.36 11.10 -2.57
N ASP A 49 -0.46 10.14 -2.38
CA ASP A 49 0.93 10.27 -2.79
C ASP A 49 1.41 8.94 -3.37
N THR A 50 2.40 9.01 -4.26
CA THR A 50 2.97 7.85 -4.96
C THR A 50 4.46 7.77 -4.70
N ILE A 51 4.89 6.65 -4.13
CA ILE A 51 6.29 6.34 -3.87
C ILE A 51 6.76 5.38 -4.96
N VAL A 52 7.84 5.72 -5.66
CA VAL A 52 8.51 4.80 -6.59
C VAL A 52 9.48 3.92 -5.82
N VAL A 53 9.32 2.60 -5.95
CA VAL A 53 10.16 1.61 -5.30
C VAL A 53 10.97 0.89 -6.36
N ARG A 54 12.29 0.90 -6.21
CA ARG A 54 13.22 0.16 -7.06
C ARG A 54 13.93 -0.89 -6.23
N VAL A 55 13.69 -2.16 -6.53
CA VAL A 55 14.39 -3.30 -5.95
C VAL A 55 15.62 -3.58 -6.79
N THR A 56 16.79 -3.49 -6.18
CA THR A 56 18.10 -3.78 -6.81
C THR A 56 18.73 -5.01 -6.16
N LYS A 57 19.81 -5.50 -6.76
CA LYS A 57 20.63 -6.59 -6.20
C LYS A 57 21.41 -6.11 -4.98
#